data_AF-B2TGV5-F1
#
_entry.id   AF-B2TGV5-F1
#
_cell.length_a   1.000
_cell.length_b   1.000
_cell.length_c   1.000
_cell.angle_alpha   90.00
_cell.angle_beta   90.00
_cell.angle_gamma   90.00
#
_symmetry.space_group_name_H-M   'P 1'
#
loop_
_entity.id
_entity.type
_entity.pdbx_description
1 polymer ?
#
loop_
_entity_poly.entity_id
_entity_poly.type
_entity_poly.pdbx_seq_one_letter_code
_entity_poly.pdbx_strand_id
1 'polypeptide(L)'
;MTMALYHYLQTLQPKVAVIALLVSIPLVFVSYSIHEAAHWLAGRAFGATGSLTFFPLRGKSRLWMVSIMGMRFDDAARRQVSRSQIRMMALAGPAWDLMFGAACMCFYHDLTGPEVLRATVACVGVSVLFSSIALNVVPLPIGNDGWRVLHPD
;
A
#
# COMPACT_ATOMS: atom_id res chain seq x y z
N MET A 1 6.70 -2.32 -20.58
CA MET A 1 7.08 -1.66 -19.32
C MET A 1 7.91 -2.56 -18.40
N THR A 2 7.52 -3.81 -18.16
CA THR A 2 8.24 -4.78 -17.31
C THR A 2 9.68 -5.07 -17.76
N MET A 3 9.93 -5.24 -19.06
CA MET A 3 11.28 -5.50 -19.60
C MET A 3 12.25 -4.32 -19.38
N ALA A 4 11.78 -3.08 -19.56
CA ALA A 4 12.62 -1.89 -19.40
C ALA A 4 13.06 -1.69 -17.93
N LEU A 5 12.14 -1.88 -16.99
CA LEU A 5 12.43 -1.83 -15.56
C LEU A 5 13.38 -2.95 -15.13
N TYR A 6 13.17 -4.17 -15.60
CA TYR A 6 14.05 -5.29 -15.31
C TYR A 6 15.48 -5.03 -15.78
N HIS A 7 15.65 -4.60 -17.05
CA HIS A 7 16.97 -4.25 -17.58
C HIS A 7 17.61 -3.10 -16.80
N TYR A 8 16.85 -2.04 -16.48
CA TYR A 8 17.34 -0.93 -15.68
C TYR A 8 17.91 -1.41 -14.33
N LEU A 9 17.14 -2.19 -13.58
CA LEU A 9 17.55 -2.71 -12.28
C LEU A 9 18.80 -3.61 -12.37
N GLN A 10 18.95 -4.37 -13.44
CA GLN A 10 20.15 -5.20 -13.68
C GLN A 10 21.41 -4.38 -13.99
N THR A 11 21.25 -3.18 -14.56
CA THR A 11 22.37 -2.30 -14.91
C THR A 11 22.81 -1.38 -13.78
N LEU A 12 22.09 -1.34 -12.65
CA LEU A 12 22.44 -0.50 -11.52
C LEU A 12 23.79 -0.91 -10.93
N GLN A 13 24.62 0.09 -10.65
CA GLN A 13 25.83 -0.14 -9.84
C GLN A 13 25.43 -0.67 -8.46
N PRO A 14 26.12 -1.68 -7.90
CA PRO A 14 25.73 -2.30 -6.63
C PRO A 14 25.53 -1.31 -5.47
N LYS A 15 26.41 -0.29 -5.36
CA LYS A 15 26.28 0.76 -4.35
C LYS A 15 24.98 1.57 -4.46
N VAL A 16 24.54 1.84 -5.69
CA VAL A 16 23.31 2.60 -5.96
C VAL A 16 22.10 1.76 -5.58
N ALA A 17 22.10 0.47 -5.94
CA ALA A 17 21.04 -0.46 -5.60
C ALA A 17 20.87 -0.59 -4.08
N VAL A 18 21.97 -0.73 -3.32
CA VAL A 18 21.93 -0.84 -1.86
C VAL A 18 21.37 0.43 -1.22
N ILE A 19 21.85 1.62 -1.64
CA ILE A 19 21.36 2.89 -1.10
C ILE A 19 19.87 3.06 -1.43
N ALA A 20 19.47 2.81 -2.68
CA ALA A 20 18.08 2.90 -3.11
C ALA A 20 17.16 1.99 -2.29
N LEU A 21 17.59 0.75 -2.01
CA LEU A 21 16.84 -0.18 -1.19
C LEU A 21 16.68 0.35 0.25
N LEU A 22 17.77 0.81 0.88
CA LEU A 22 17.73 1.34 2.23
C LEU A 22 16.82 2.58 2.35
N VAL A 23 16.85 3.47 1.37
CA VAL A 23 16.00 4.67 1.32
C VAL A 23 14.54 4.32 0.99
N SER A 24 14.30 3.26 0.19
CA SER A 24 12.92 2.86 -0.14
C SER A 24 12.14 2.33 1.07
N ILE A 25 12.79 1.74 2.07
CA ILE A 25 12.12 1.17 3.25
C ILE A 25 11.23 2.20 3.98
N PRO A 26 11.75 3.36 4.41
CA PRO A 26 10.90 4.37 5.05
C PRO A 26 9.84 4.95 4.10
N LEU A 27 10.12 5.06 2.80
CA LEU A 27 9.15 5.57 1.83
C LEU A 27 7.99 4.60 1.60
N VAL A 28 8.26 3.30 1.56
CA VAL A 28 7.23 2.25 1.51
C VAL A 28 6.36 2.31 2.76
N PHE A 29 6.95 2.55 3.93
CA PHE A 29 6.19 2.74 5.17
C PHE A 29 5.26 3.96 5.10
N VAL A 30 5.73 5.09 4.57
CA VAL A 30 4.89 6.28 4.32
C VAL A 30 3.76 5.97 3.34
N SER A 31 4.02 5.17 2.29
CA SER A 31 2.97 4.75 1.36
C SER A 31 1.86 3.97 2.08
N TYR A 32 2.22 3.08 3.01
CA TYR A 32 1.23 2.38 3.83
C TYR A 32 0.45 3.33 4.76
N SER A 33 1.06 4.41 5.26
CA SER A 33 0.32 5.49 5.95
C SER A 33 -0.78 6.10 5.10
N ILE A 34 -0.48 6.33 3.83
CA ILE A 34 -1.46 6.91 2.90
C ILE A 34 -2.50 5.87 2.49
N HIS A 35 -2.13 4.59 2.38
CA HIS A 35 -3.06 3.48 2.15
C HIS A 35 -4.19 3.46 3.20
N GLU A 36 -3.84 3.49 4.49
CA GLU A 36 -4.86 3.52 5.55
C GLU A 36 -5.65 4.83 5.58
N ALA A 37 -5.00 5.94 5.24
CA ALA A 37 -5.69 7.23 5.09
C ALA A 37 -6.72 7.18 3.94
N ALA A 38 -6.46 6.43 2.87
CA ALA A 38 -7.40 6.25 1.76
C ALA A 38 -8.66 5.50 2.23
N HIS A 39 -8.52 4.45 3.03
CA HIS A 39 -9.67 3.80 3.69
C HIS A 39 -10.46 4.78 4.55
N TRP A 40 -9.75 5.56 5.37
CA TRP A 40 -10.38 6.56 6.24
C TRP A 40 -11.18 7.59 5.46
N LEU A 41 -10.57 8.18 4.42
CA LEU A 41 -11.22 9.17 3.56
C LEU A 41 -12.44 8.58 2.84
N ALA A 42 -12.35 7.34 2.35
CA ALA A 42 -13.49 6.64 1.76
C ALA A 42 -14.61 6.43 2.79
N GLY A 43 -14.28 6.03 4.02
CA GLY A 43 -15.24 5.92 5.10
C GLY A 43 -15.92 7.24 5.44
N ARG A 44 -15.15 8.33 5.53
CA ARG A 44 -15.67 9.69 5.77
C ARG A 44 -16.63 10.13 4.67
N ALA A 45 -16.35 9.80 3.40
CA ALA A 45 -17.25 10.08 2.28
C ALA A 45 -18.60 9.36 2.40
N PHE A 46 -18.66 8.23 3.13
CA PHE A 46 -19.90 7.48 3.40
C PHE A 46 -20.50 7.76 4.80
N GLY A 47 -20.02 8.77 5.51
CA GLY A 47 -20.51 9.13 6.85
C GLY A 47 -19.97 8.25 7.97
N ALA A 48 -19.02 7.34 7.70
CA ALA A 48 -18.35 6.57 8.73
C ALA A 48 -17.32 7.43 9.47
N THR A 49 -17.37 7.43 10.79
CA THR A 49 -16.35 8.01 11.67
C THR A 49 -15.41 6.93 12.19
N GLY A 50 -14.19 7.33 12.53
CA GLY A 50 -13.16 6.43 13.04
C GLY A 50 -11.82 7.12 13.17
N SER A 51 -10.83 6.38 13.65
CA SER A 51 -9.45 6.84 13.80
C SER A 51 -8.44 5.92 13.14
N LEU A 52 -7.36 6.51 12.64
CA LEU A 52 -6.14 5.80 12.29
C LEU A 52 -5.48 5.31 13.58
N THR A 53 -5.25 4.01 13.67
CA THR A 53 -4.64 3.39 14.85
C THR A 53 -3.38 2.64 14.46
N PHE A 54 -2.34 2.81 15.27
CA PHE A 54 -1.19 1.93 15.21
C PHE A 54 -1.51 0.67 16.02
N PHE A 55 -1.45 -0.49 15.37
CA PHE A 55 -1.61 -1.76 16.06
C PHE A 55 -0.24 -2.20 16.57
N PRO A 56 0.02 -2.20 17.89
CA PRO A 56 1.18 -2.92 18.40
C PRO A 56 0.92 -4.41 18.19
N LEU A 57 1.66 -5.03 17.27
CA LEU A 57 1.62 -6.47 17.05
C LEU A 57 1.96 -7.23 18.34
N ARG A 58 0.95 -7.81 19.01
CA ARG A 58 1.12 -9.04 19.79
C ARG A 58 0.08 -10.06 19.35
N GLY A 59 0.54 -11.08 18.60
CA GLY A 59 -0.03 -12.42 18.70
C GLY A 59 -0.77 -13.04 17.50
N LYS A 60 -0.94 -12.37 16.34
CA LYS A 60 -1.71 -12.99 15.22
C LYS A 60 -1.10 -12.95 13.81
N SER A 61 -0.15 -12.07 13.49
CA SER A 61 0.51 -12.08 12.17
C SER A 61 1.96 -12.53 12.28
N ARG A 62 2.34 -13.58 11.53
CA ARG A 62 3.74 -14.07 11.41
C ARG A 62 4.60 -13.22 10.48
N LEU A 63 4.04 -12.16 9.89
CA LEU A 63 4.74 -11.20 9.03
C LEU A 63 4.85 -9.86 9.77
N TRP A 64 5.96 -9.66 10.46
CA TRP A 64 6.27 -8.48 11.29
C TRP A 64 6.14 -7.12 10.57
N MET A 65 6.18 -7.09 9.24
CA MET A 65 6.06 -5.86 8.44
C MET A 65 4.62 -5.49 8.03
N VAL A 66 3.60 -6.31 8.32
CA VAL A 66 2.26 -6.18 7.71
C VAL A 66 1.19 -5.68 8.70
N SER A 67 1.52 -5.35 9.95
CA SER A 67 0.50 -4.91 10.93
C SER A 67 0.98 -3.87 11.93
N ILE A 68 1.57 -2.77 11.45
CA ILE A 68 1.96 -1.67 12.35
C ILE A 68 0.85 -0.62 12.43
N MET A 69 0.00 -0.50 11.41
CA MET A 69 -0.99 0.56 11.32
C MET A 69 -2.22 0.05 10.57
N GLY A 70 -3.40 0.48 11.03
CA GLY A 70 -4.66 0.18 10.36
C GLY A 70 -5.80 1.07 10.83
N MET A 71 -6.82 1.19 9.98
CA MET A 71 -7.98 2.01 10.23
C MET A 71 -9.02 1.32 11.12
N ARG A 72 -9.49 2.00 12.18
CA ARG A 72 -10.60 1.54 13.03
C ARG A 72 -11.80 2.48 12.91
N PHE A 73 -12.89 1.97 12.35
CA PHE A 73 -14.18 2.67 12.30
C PHE A 73 -15.01 2.44 13.57
N ASP A 74 -15.83 3.44 13.93
CA ASP A 74 -16.78 3.32 15.02
C ASP A 74 -17.88 2.31 14.65
N ASP A 75 -18.17 1.35 15.53
CA ASP A 75 -19.12 0.27 15.23
C ASP A 75 -20.52 0.78 14.90
N ALA A 76 -20.97 1.84 15.59
CA ALA A 76 -22.26 2.48 15.33
C ALA A 76 -22.33 3.14 13.95
N ALA A 77 -21.23 3.75 13.50
CA ALA A 77 -21.14 4.37 12.19
C ALA A 77 -21.00 3.32 11.08
N ARG A 78 -20.20 2.26 11.32
CA ARG A 78 -20.02 1.16 10.37
C ARG A 78 -21.33 0.41 10.07
N ARG A 79 -22.21 0.25 11.06
CA ARG A 79 -23.54 -0.37 10.86
C ARG A 79 -24.48 0.43 9.95
N GLN A 80 -24.22 1.72 9.75
CA GLN A 80 -25.01 2.58 8.87
C GLN A 80 -24.51 2.53 7.41
N VAL A 81 -23.34 1.94 7.18
CA VAL A 81 -22.72 1.82 5.86
C VAL A 81 -23.22 0.55 5.17
N SER A 82 -23.67 0.69 3.93
CA SER A 82 -24.10 -0.46 3.12
C SER A 82 -22.93 -1.37 2.74
N ARG A 83 -23.22 -2.64 2.44
CA ARG A 83 -22.21 -3.62 2.00
C ARG A 83 -21.40 -3.13 0.78
N SER A 84 -22.03 -2.44 -0.17
CA SER A 84 -21.32 -1.87 -1.33
C SER A 84 -20.34 -0.77 -0.93
N GLN A 85 -20.71 0.11 0.00
CA GLN A 85 -19.83 1.13 0.54
C GLN A 85 -18.67 0.52 1.34
N ILE A 86 -18.91 -0.55 2.11
CA ILE A 86 -17.83 -1.32 2.79
C ILE A 86 -16.82 -1.86 1.78
N ARG A 87 -17.29 -2.40 0.64
CA ARG A 87 -16.39 -2.85 -0.44
C ARG A 87 -15.57 -1.71 -1.01
N MET A 88 -16.20 -0.55 -1.26
CA MET A 88 -15.50 0.63 -1.76
C MET A 88 -14.47 1.15 -0.76
N MET A 89 -14.80 1.14 0.54
CA MET A 89 -13.86 1.47 1.61
C MET A 89 -12.68 0.51 1.59
N ALA A 90 -12.90 -0.81 1.53
CA ALA A 90 -11.84 -1.81 1.46
C ALA A 90 -10.98 -1.70 0.18
N LEU A 91 -11.55 -1.26 -0.95
CA LEU A 91 -10.76 -1.06 -2.18
C LEU A 91 -9.90 0.20 -2.16
N ALA A 92 -10.20 1.18 -1.31
CA ALA A 92 -9.57 2.50 -1.36
C ALA A 92 -8.04 2.47 -1.13
N GLY A 93 -7.58 1.73 -0.11
CA GLY A 93 -6.15 1.54 0.17
C GLY A 93 -5.41 0.85 -0.98
N PRO A 94 -5.85 -0.35 -1.42
CA PRO A 94 -5.24 -1.03 -2.56
C PRO A 94 -5.26 -0.21 -3.85
N ALA A 95 -6.35 0.53 -4.12
CA ALA A 95 -6.42 1.40 -5.29
C ALA A 95 -5.35 2.50 -5.24
N TRP A 96 -5.12 3.12 -4.07
CA TRP A 96 -4.04 4.07 -3.87
C TRP A 96 -2.68 3.45 -4.16
N ASP A 97 -2.36 2.30 -3.56
CA ASP A 97 -1.06 1.63 -3.75
C ASP A 97 -0.81 1.26 -5.21
N LEU A 98 -1.83 0.72 -5.89
CA LEU A 98 -1.74 0.35 -7.29
C LEU A 98 -1.48 1.58 -8.17
N MET A 99 -2.20 2.68 -7.93
CA MET A 99 -1.99 3.93 -8.66
C MET A 99 -0.61 4.54 -8.38
N PHE A 100 -0.22 4.62 -7.11
CA PHE A 100 1.06 5.19 -6.69
C PHE A 100 2.24 4.37 -7.23
N GLY A 101 2.21 3.05 -7.04
CA GLY A 101 3.27 2.19 -7.50
C GLY A 101 3.35 2.13 -9.03
N ALA A 102 2.22 2.13 -9.73
CA ALA A 102 2.21 2.28 -11.19
C ALA A 102 2.80 3.61 -11.64
N ALA A 103 2.46 4.73 -10.99
CA ALA A 103 3.04 6.03 -11.29
C ALA A 103 4.57 6.03 -11.10
N CYS A 104 5.06 5.45 -10.00
CA CYS A 104 6.50 5.28 -9.78
C CYS A 104 7.15 4.49 -10.91
N MET A 105 6.58 3.36 -11.35
CA MET A 105 7.14 2.55 -12.43
C MET A 105 7.03 3.22 -13.81
N CYS A 106 6.01 4.05 -14.04
CA CYS A 106 5.86 4.78 -15.29
C CYS A 106 6.86 5.94 -15.37
N PHE A 107 7.07 6.69 -14.29
CA PHE A 107 7.78 7.97 -14.35
C PHE A 107 9.20 7.96 -13.79
N TYR A 108 9.70 6.84 -13.23
CA TYR A 108 11.05 6.82 -12.65
C TYR A 108 12.17 7.21 -13.63
N HIS A 109 11.98 6.95 -14.93
CA HIS A 109 12.97 7.22 -15.98
C HIS A 109 12.98 8.70 -16.40
N ASP A 110 11.84 9.39 -16.25
CA ASP A 110 11.67 10.82 -16.55
C ASP A 110 12.18 11.73 -15.42
N LEU A 111 12.52 11.17 -14.26
CA LEU A 111 13.05 11.93 -13.13
C LEU A 111 14.45 12.48 -13.46
N THR A 112 14.54 13.80 -13.50
CA THR A 112 15.83 14.50 -13.55
C THR A 112 16.49 14.45 -12.18
N GLY A 113 17.63 13.78 -12.05
CA GLY A 113 18.36 13.73 -10.77
C GLY A 113 19.40 12.63 -10.67
N PRO A 114 19.97 12.42 -9.47
CA PRO A 114 20.92 11.35 -9.22
C PRO A 114 20.34 9.97 -9.50
N GLU A 115 21.15 9.03 -9.97
CA GLU A 115 20.73 7.64 -10.24
C GLU A 115 20.05 6.98 -9.03
N VAL A 116 20.53 7.31 -7.82
CA VAL A 116 19.93 6.84 -6.56
C VAL A 116 18.47 7.24 -6.45
N LEU A 117 18.08 8.44 -6.89
CA LEU A 117 16.68 8.90 -6.83
C LEU A 117 15.81 8.04 -7.77
N ARG A 118 16.24 7.87 -9.03
CA ARG A 118 15.53 7.06 -10.02
C ARG A 118 15.38 5.61 -9.56
N ALA A 119 16.47 5.03 -9.07
CA ALA A 119 16.48 3.68 -8.50
C ALA A 119 15.56 3.57 -7.28
N THR A 120 15.56 4.56 -6.38
CA THR A 120 14.68 4.57 -5.19
C THR A 120 13.21 4.58 -5.60
N VAL A 121 12.81 5.45 -6.55
CA VAL A 121 11.42 5.52 -7.02
C VAL A 121 11.00 4.23 -7.70
N ALA A 122 11.88 3.64 -8.52
CA ALA A 122 11.64 2.33 -9.12
C ALA A 122 11.45 1.23 -8.05
N CYS A 123 12.32 1.18 -7.04
CA CYS A 123 12.22 0.25 -5.93
C CYS A 123 10.92 0.43 -5.14
N VAL A 124 10.57 1.65 -4.77
CA VAL A 124 9.30 1.95 -4.07
C VAL A 124 8.11 1.48 -4.91
N GLY A 125 8.08 1.80 -6.20
CA GLY A 125 6.99 1.40 -7.09
C GLY A 125 6.79 -0.11 -7.16
N VAL A 126 7.88 -0.86 -7.33
CA VAL A 126 7.85 -2.34 -7.33
C VAL A 126 7.40 -2.88 -5.98
N SER A 127 7.96 -2.37 -4.88
CA SER A 127 7.65 -2.84 -3.54
C SER A 127 6.18 -2.62 -3.18
N VAL A 128 5.65 -1.42 -3.43
CA VAL A 128 4.25 -1.08 -3.15
C VAL A 128 3.29 -1.89 -4.02
N LEU A 129 3.55 -2.02 -5.33
CA LEU A 129 2.71 -2.83 -6.21
C LEU A 129 2.67 -4.28 -5.77
N PHE A 130 3.84 -4.88 -5.53
CA PHE A 130 3.92 -6.28 -5.17
C PHE A 130 3.28 -6.56 -3.82
N SER A 131 3.57 -5.74 -2.80
CA SER A 131 2.98 -5.91 -1.48
C SER A 131 1.47 -5.71 -1.51
N SER A 132 0.97 -4.69 -2.21
CA SER A 132 -0.47 -4.44 -2.30
C SER A 132 -1.20 -5.58 -3.00
N ILE A 133 -0.67 -6.09 -4.12
CA ILE A 133 -1.27 -7.23 -4.82
C ILE A 133 -1.28 -8.48 -3.92
N ALA A 134 -0.12 -8.82 -3.37
CA ALA A 134 0.06 -10.07 -2.61
C ALA A 134 -0.67 -10.05 -1.26
N LEU A 135 -0.77 -8.90 -0.61
CA LEU A 135 -1.22 -8.79 0.78
C LEU A 135 -2.58 -8.13 0.94
N ASN A 136 -3.06 -7.33 -0.02
CA ASN A 136 -4.33 -6.60 0.11
C ASN A 136 -5.30 -6.81 -1.06
N VAL A 137 -4.86 -7.01 -2.30
CA VAL A 137 -5.78 -7.26 -3.43
C VAL A 137 -6.23 -8.72 -3.49
N VAL A 138 -5.29 -9.66 -3.42
CA VAL A 138 -5.62 -11.09 -3.42
C VAL A 138 -6.35 -11.42 -2.12
N PRO A 139 -7.57 -11.97 -2.15
CA PRO A 139 -8.31 -12.30 -0.93
C PRO A 139 -7.58 -13.39 -0.14
N LEU A 140 -7.24 -13.09 1.11
CA LEU A 140 -6.55 -14.02 2.01
C LEU A 140 -7.39 -14.29 3.26
N PRO A 141 -7.36 -15.51 3.84
CA PRO A 141 -8.13 -15.88 5.04
C PRO A 141 -7.63 -15.19 6.33
N ILE A 142 -6.81 -14.15 6.21
CA ILE A 142 -6.35 -13.28 7.30
C ILE A 142 -7.23 -12.02 7.43
N GLY A 143 -8.24 -11.86 6.58
CA GLY A 143 -9.17 -10.71 6.65
C GLY A 143 -8.61 -9.41 6.09
N ASN A 144 -7.73 -9.51 5.09
CA ASN A 144 -7.19 -8.37 4.33
C ASN A 144 -8.28 -7.68 3.48
N ASP A 145 -7.93 -6.61 2.77
CA ASP A 145 -8.90 -5.82 2.01
C ASP A 145 -9.65 -6.63 0.96
N GLY A 146 -8.95 -7.43 0.16
CA GLY A 146 -9.53 -8.31 -0.85
C GLY A 146 -10.54 -9.29 -0.24
N TRP A 147 -10.25 -9.80 0.96
CA TRP A 147 -11.22 -10.59 1.71
C TRP A 147 -12.47 -9.80 2.08
N ARG A 148 -12.32 -8.57 2.57
CA ARG A 148 -13.42 -7.67 2.96
C ARG A 148 -14.26 -7.22 1.76
N VAL A 149 -13.67 -7.15 0.57
CA VAL A 149 -14.42 -6.91 -0.67
C VAL A 149 -15.36 -8.07 -0.98
N LEU A 150 -14.89 -9.31 -0.82
CA LEU A 150 -15.72 -10.50 -1.05
C LEU A 150 -16.74 -10.73 0.08
N HIS A 151 -16.35 -10.43 1.32
CA HIS A 151 -17.13 -10.67 2.54
C HIS A 151 -17.33 -9.36 3.33
N PRO A 152 -18.18 -8.44 2.86
CA PRO A 152 -18.33 -7.10 3.43
C PRO A 152 -19.19 -7.05 4.71
N ASP A 153 -19.08 -8.07 5.55
CA ASP A 153 -19.90 -8.24 6.77
C ASP A 153 -19.19 -7.74 8.05
#